data_AF-A0A1F8TXV1-F1
#
_entry.id   AF-A0A1F8TXV1-F1
#
_cell.length_a   1.000
_cell.length_b   1.000
_cell.length_c   1.000
_cell.angle_alpha   90.00
_cell.angle_beta   90.00
_cell.angle_gamma   90.00
#
_symmetry.space_group_name_H-M   'P 1'
#
loop_
_entity.id
_entity.type
_entity.pdbx_description
1 polymer ?
#
loop_
_entity_poly.entity_id
_entity_poly.type
_entity_poly.pdbx_seq_one_letter_code
_entity_poly.pdbx_strand_id
1 'polypeptide(L)'
;MAKKLNSDINVVPDKSFFPNDKGLDGRNKKPLLERLGLIEPILKSEKEEDFNMFDDDAAITSEVRLASDNDELSDNQERADKATVEKLPIKEIFEKFGLETKETNTVYLIESFIKALPNNLPADVKRQSIINLISASQLDIICLLKDGNRRLEVLNSYSEDFSNNIAEIIASNEKQIRKLNERIAYHNRIIEDKQKLRENQKAEIEFEIQKISNIIEFIENKTK
;
A
#
# COMPACT_ATOMS: atom_id res chain seq x y z
N MET A 1 22.95 -53.81 -25.90
CA MET A 1 22.31 -52.46 -25.90
C MET A 1 20.98 -52.57 -25.18
N ALA A 2 20.54 -51.72 -24.27
CA ALA A 2 21.17 -50.82 -23.32
C ALA A 2 20.08 -50.56 -22.23
N LYS A 3 20.56 -50.43 -20.99
CA LYS A 3 19.91 -50.17 -19.70
C LYS A 3 18.52 -49.48 -19.72
N LYS A 4 17.60 -50.04 -18.94
CA LYS A 4 16.52 -49.31 -18.24
C LYS A 4 17.17 -48.35 -17.23
N LEU A 5 16.73 -47.10 -17.22
CA LEU A 5 17.03 -46.11 -16.19
C LEU A 5 15.70 -45.51 -15.74
N ASN A 6 15.33 -45.81 -14.50
CA ASN A 6 14.40 -45.00 -13.72
C ASN A 6 15.05 -43.64 -13.44
N SER A 7 14.25 -42.58 -13.43
CA SER A 7 14.58 -41.36 -12.71
C SER A 7 13.30 -40.74 -12.16
N ASP A 8 13.04 -41.05 -10.89
CA ASP A 8 12.17 -40.28 -10.01
C ASP A 8 12.73 -38.86 -9.88
N ILE A 9 11.95 -37.84 -10.24
CA ILE A 9 12.27 -36.45 -9.91
C ILE A 9 11.48 -36.11 -8.64
N ASN A 10 12.14 -36.35 -7.52
CA ASN A 10 11.71 -35.92 -6.19
C ASN A 10 12.14 -34.46 -6.01
N VAL A 11 11.24 -33.50 -6.24
CA VAL A 11 11.52 -32.08 -5.97
C VAL A 11 11.30 -31.84 -4.48
N VAL A 12 12.39 -31.88 -3.70
CA VAL A 12 12.41 -31.43 -2.31
C VAL A 12 12.37 -29.90 -2.30
N PRO A 13 11.42 -29.24 -1.62
CA PRO A 13 11.49 -27.80 -1.42
C PRO A 13 12.62 -27.48 -0.44
N ASP A 14 13.47 -26.54 -0.85
CA ASP A 14 14.63 -26.05 -0.12
C ASP A 14 14.22 -25.52 1.27
N LYS A 15 14.75 -26.14 2.33
CA LYS A 15 14.47 -25.80 3.73
C LYS A 15 15.31 -24.63 4.25
N SER A 16 15.93 -23.86 3.38
CA SER A 16 16.82 -22.75 3.74
C SER A 16 16.09 -21.47 4.19
N PHE A 17 14.76 -21.39 4.07
CA PHE A 17 14.01 -20.16 4.41
C PHE A 17 13.42 -20.12 5.83
N PHE A 18 13.33 -21.26 6.52
CA PHE A 18 12.85 -21.30 7.91
C PHE A 18 14.01 -21.67 8.82
N PRO A 19 14.53 -20.73 9.66
CA PRO A 19 15.51 -21.11 10.66
C PRO A 19 14.87 -22.12 11.61
N ASN A 20 15.49 -23.31 11.67
CA ASN A 20 15.19 -24.38 12.62
C ASN A 20 15.22 -23.82 14.04
N ASP A 21 14.07 -23.89 14.71
CA ASP A 21 13.95 -23.69 16.14
C ASP A 21 14.52 -24.91 16.87
N LYS A 22 15.83 -24.92 17.08
CA LYS A 22 16.52 -25.86 17.97
C LYS A 22 17.59 -25.14 18.77
N GLY A 23 17.30 -24.90 20.04
CA GLY A 23 18.33 -24.74 21.07
C GLY A 23 18.19 -23.49 21.93
N LEU A 24 17.62 -23.70 23.13
CA LEU A 24 18.07 -23.18 24.43
C LEU A 24 18.77 -21.81 24.47
N ASP A 25 18.07 -20.81 25.00
CA ASP A 25 18.58 -20.01 26.12
C ASP A 25 17.47 -19.15 26.73
N GLY A 26 17.26 -19.33 28.04
CA GLY A 26 16.21 -18.67 28.82
C GLY A 26 16.43 -17.17 29.01
N ARG A 27 16.06 -16.37 28.01
CA ARG A 27 15.69 -14.96 28.19
C ARG A 27 14.51 -14.64 27.29
N ASN A 28 13.40 -14.25 27.91
CA ASN A 28 12.16 -13.77 27.27
C ASN A 28 12.49 -12.69 26.21
N LYS A 29 12.65 -13.11 24.95
CA LYS A 29 12.72 -12.19 23.81
C LYS A 29 11.32 -12.15 23.21
N LYS A 30 10.74 -10.95 23.23
CA LYS A 30 9.45 -10.65 22.61
C LYS A 30 9.42 -11.19 21.18
N PRO A 31 8.32 -11.83 20.73
CA PRO A 31 8.18 -12.32 19.36
C PRO A 31 8.42 -11.19 18.36
N LEU A 32 8.92 -11.57 17.18
CA LEU A 32 9.41 -10.65 16.15
C LEU A 32 8.35 -9.59 15.77
N LEU A 33 7.08 -9.99 15.77
CA LEU A 33 5.93 -9.14 15.48
C LEU A 33 5.66 -8.08 16.56
N GLU A 34 5.87 -8.41 17.85
CA GLU A 34 5.76 -7.45 18.96
C GLU A 34 6.95 -6.46 18.92
N ARG A 35 8.15 -6.90 18.53
CA ARG A 35 9.30 -6.02 18.32
C ARG A 35 9.13 -5.04 17.15
N LEU A 36 8.34 -5.41 16.14
CA LEU A 36 8.05 -4.57 14.98
C LEU A 36 6.85 -3.64 15.22
N GLY A 37 6.24 -3.66 16.41
CA GLY A 37 5.06 -2.84 16.72
C GLY A 37 3.81 -3.21 15.93
N LEU A 38 3.76 -4.42 15.36
CA LEU A 38 2.65 -4.89 14.55
C LEU A 38 1.52 -5.51 15.38
N ILE A 39 1.83 -5.91 16.62
CA ILE A 39 0.88 -6.50 17.56
C ILE A 39 1.18 -6.03 18.99
N GLU A 40 0.12 -5.82 19.78
CA GLU A 40 0.21 -5.49 21.20
C GLU A 40 -0.01 -6.74 22.08
N PRO A 41 0.64 -6.83 23.25
CA PRO A 41 0.44 -7.95 24.17
C PRO A 41 -0.94 -7.88 24.82
N ILE A 42 -1.75 -8.93 24.67
CA ILE A 42 -3.05 -9.05 25.32
C ILE A 42 -2.81 -9.30 26.82
N LEU A 43 -3.12 -8.30 27.65
CA LEU A 43 -3.24 -8.48 29.09
C LEU A 43 -4.45 -9.38 29.36
N LYS A 44 -4.22 -10.56 29.92
CA LYS A 44 -5.29 -11.41 30.45
C LYS A 44 -5.95 -10.68 31.63
N SER A 45 -7.07 -10.04 31.38
CA SER A 45 -8.02 -9.67 32.44
C SER A 45 -8.98 -10.84 32.63
N GLU A 46 -8.85 -11.54 33.75
CA GLU A 46 -9.91 -12.38 34.29
C GLU A 46 -11.09 -11.48 34.64
N LYS A 47 -12.23 -11.73 33.99
CA LYS A 47 -13.58 -11.47 34.51
C LYS A 47 -14.57 -12.28 33.68
N GLU A 48 -15.08 -13.32 34.33
CA GLU A 48 -16.29 -14.05 33.97
C GLU A 48 -17.48 -13.09 34.08
N GLU A 49 -18.28 -12.97 33.04
CA GLU A 49 -19.68 -12.58 33.17
C GLU A 49 -20.54 -13.46 32.25
N ASP A 50 -21.44 -14.19 32.91
CA ASP A 50 -22.45 -15.08 32.37
C ASP A 50 -23.37 -14.39 31.37
N PHE A 51 -23.70 -15.07 30.26
CA PHE A 51 -24.93 -14.82 29.54
C PHE A 51 -25.63 -16.13 29.17
N ASN A 52 -26.87 -16.21 29.65
CA ASN A 52 -27.80 -17.34 29.65
C ASN A 52 -28.03 -18.03 28.31
N MET A 53 -27.85 -19.35 28.33
CA MET A 53 -28.87 -20.39 28.10
C MET A 53 -30.19 -19.92 27.42
N PHE A 54 -30.30 -20.22 26.13
CA PHE A 54 -31.58 -20.57 25.51
C PHE A 54 -31.42 -21.95 24.89
N ASP A 55 -32.08 -22.93 25.52
CA ASP A 55 -32.40 -24.21 24.91
C ASP A 55 -33.34 -23.98 23.73
N ASP A 56 -33.02 -24.54 22.58
CA ASP A 56 -34.03 -25.08 21.66
C ASP A 56 -33.37 -26.13 20.75
N ASP A 57 -33.46 -27.37 21.21
CA ASP A 57 -33.27 -28.57 20.39
C ASP A 57 -34.37 -28.65 19.34
N ALA A 58 -34.03 -28.51 18.05
CA ALA A 58 -34.85 -29.02 16.97
C ALA A 58 -33.99 -29.45 15.77
N ALA A 59 -33.76 -30.77 15.74
CA ALA A 59 -33.72 -31.62 14.55
C ALA A 59 -32.84 -31.21 13.36
N ILE A 60 -31.76 -31.98 13.21
CA ILE A 60 -31.05 -32.27 11.97
C ILE A 60 -32.03 -32.74 10.90
N THR A 61 -32.19 -31.98 9.82
CA THR A 61 -32.52 -32.54 8.50
C THR A 61 -31.50 -32.07 7.49
N SER A 62 -30.68 -33.01 7.05
CA SER A 62 -29.84 -32.96 5.87
C SER A 62 -30.65 -32.65 4.63
N GLU A 63 -30.56 -31.42 4.11
CA GLU A 63 -30.79 -31.13 2.70
C GLU A 63 -29.61 -30.31 2.17
N VAL A 64 -28.79 -30.95 1.34
CA VAL A 64 -27.89 -30.28 0.40
C VAL A 64 -28.75 -29.46 -0.55
N ARG A 65 -28.93 -28.18 -0.24
CA ARG A 65 -29.42 -27.20 -1.21
C ARG A 65 -28.22 -26.48 -1.80
N LEU A 66 -27.84 -26.93 -2.99
CA LEU A 66 -27.16 -26.12 -3.98
C LEU A 66 -28.06 -24.93 -4.33
N ALA A 67 -27.98 -23.87 -3.54
CA ALA A 67 -28.49 -22.57 -3.92
C ALA A 67 -27.29 -21.77 -4.46
N SER A 68 -27.19 -21.80 -5.78
CA SER A 68 -26.42 -20.86 -6.58
C SER A 68 -27.05 -19.48 -6.39
N ASP A 69 -26.68 -18.78 -5.32
CA ASP A 69 -26.90 -17.35 -5.22
C ASP A 69 -25.85 -16.68 -6.12
N ASN A 70 -26.24 -16.56 -7.39
CA ASN A 70 -25.69 -15.57 -8.30
C ASN A 70 -26.06 -14.19 -7.72
N ASP A 71 -25.24 -13.73 -6.77
CA ASP A 71 -25.19 -12.31 -6.47
C ASP A 71 -24.30 -11.68 -7.55
N GLU A 72 -24.98 -11.01 -8.47
CA GLU A 72 -24.40 -10.23 -9.55
C GLU A 72 -23.45 -9.17 -8.96
N LEU A 73 -22.18 -9.53 -8.77
CA LEU A 73 -21.10 -8.53 -8.64
C LEU A 73 -20.74 -8.01 -10.03
N SER A 74 -21.71 -7.30 -10.60
CA SER A 74 -21.44 -6.17 -11.48
C SER A 74 -20.71 -5.10 -10.66
N ASP A 75 -19.39 -5.24 -10.56
CA ASP A 75 -18.48 -4.11 -10.36
C ASP A 75 -17.59 -4.01 -11.60
N ASN A 76 -18.23 -3.70 -12.72
CA ASN A 76 -17.66 -2.67 -13.58
C ASN A 76 -17.49 -1.45 -12.68
N GLN A 77 -16.26 -1.14 -12.24
CA GLN A 77 -15.89 0.25 -12.08
C GLN A 77 -14.37 0.40 -11.95
N GLU A 78 -13.84 1.15 -12.91
CA GLU A 78 -12.58 1.88 -12.83
C GLU A 78 -11.34 0.99 -12.73
N ARG A 79 -10.92 0.52 -13.91
CA ARG A 79 -9.56 0.88 -14.36
C ARG A 79 -9.36 2.31 -13.90
N ALA A 80 -8.60 2.51 -12.83
CA ALA A 80 -8.19 3.82 -12.40
C ALA A 80 -7.63 4.46 -13.66
N ASP A 81 -8.40 5.36 -14.27
CA ASP A 81 -7.91 6.25 -15.29
C ASP A 81 -6.77 6.93 -14.57
N LYS A 82 -5.57 6.46 -14.89
CA LYS A 82 -4.34 7.09 -14.48
C LYS A 82 -4.44 8.47 -15.10
N ALA A 83 -4.98 9.41 -14.34
CA ALA A 83 -4.56 10.79 -14.42
C ALA A 83 -3.07 10.74 -14.06
N THR A 84 -2.24 10.35 -15.02
CA THR A 84 -0.80 10.55 -14.98
C THR A 84 -0.65 12.06 -14.96
N VAL A 85 -0.59 12.61 -13.75
CA VAL A 85 -0.19 13.99 -13.55
C VAL A 85 1.29 14.03 -13.88
N GLU A 86 1.59 14.35 -15.13
CA GLU A 86 2.96 14.42 -15.63
C GLU A 86 3.64 15.69 -15.13
N LYS A 87 4.93 15.56 -14.82
CA LYS A 87 5.77 16.69 -14.45
C LYS A 87 6.06 17.53 -15.69
N LEU A 88 5.58 18.75 -15.72
CA LEU A 88 5.90 19.73 -16.76
C LEU A 88 7.23 20.45 -16.44
N PRO A 89 8.09 20.70 -17.44
CA PRO A 89 9.21 21.61 -17.31
C PRO A 89 8.74 23.07 -17.17
N ILE A 90 9.56 23.91 -16.55
CA ILE A 90 9.23 25.32 -16.25
C ILE A 90 8.81 26.11 -17.50
N LYS A 91 9.43 25.84 -18.65
CA LYS A 91 9.10 26.49 -19.93
C LYS A 91 7.65 26.21 -20.34
N GLU A 92 7.22 24.95 -20.27
CA GLU A 92 5.85 24.54 -20.60
C GLU A 92 4.84 25.09 -19.59
N ILE A 93 5.23 25.22 -18.31
CA ILE A 93 4.40 25.92 -17.31
C ILE A 93 4.16 27.35 -17.78
N PHE A 94 5.21 28.10 -18.14
CA PHE A 94 5.02 29.47 -18.63
C PHE A 94 4.17 29.56 -19.91
N GLU A 95 4.36 28.64 -20.87
CA GLU A 95 3.56 28.59 -22.09
C GLU A 95 2.08 28.35 -21.81
N LYS A 96 1.77 27.42 -20.88
CA LYS A 96 0.40 27.11 -20.46
C LYS A 96 -0.33 28.33 -19.88
N PHE A 97 0.41 29.22 -19.22
CA PHE A 97 -0.14 30.46 -18.63
C PHE A 97 0.04 31.69 -19.55
N GLY A 98 0.45 31.49 -20.81
CA GLY A 98 0.56 32.56 -21.81
C GLY A 98 1.74 33.51 -21.60
N LEU A 99 2.77 33.09 -20.86
CA LEU A 99 3.96 33.88 -20.61
C LEU A 99 5.03 33.64 -21.69
N GLU A 100 5.70 34.71 -22.12
CA GLU A 100 6.76 34.62 -23.12
C GLU A 100 7.94 33.79 -22.60
N THR A 101 8.41 32.84 -23.40
CA THR A 101 9.54 31.96 -23.05
C THR A 101 10.89 32.45 -23.56
N LYS A 102 10.90 33.50 -24.37
CA LYS A 102 12.13 34.15 -24.84
C LYS A 102 12.72 35.01 -23.73
N GLU A 103 14.03 35.01 -23.62
CA GLU A 103 14.77 35.82 -22.62
C GLU A 103 14.78 37.32 -22.97
N THR A 104 14.38 37.68 -24.19
CA THR A 104 14.26 39.07 -24.64
C THR A 104 13.04 39.72 -23.99
N ASN A 105 13.21 40.87 -23.33
CA ASN A 105 12.15 41.64 -22.64
C ASN A 105 11.51 40.96 -21.42
N THR A 106 12.15 39.94 -20.84
CA THR A 106 11.68 39.29 -19.61
C THR A 106 12.58 39.62 -18.43
N VAL A 107 12.13 39.30 -17.22
CA VAL A 107 12.90 39.51 -15.98
C VAL A 107 14.30 38.85 -16.05
N TYR A 108 14.46 37.78 -16.84
CA TYR A 108 15.74 37.10 -17.05
C TYR A 108 16.80 37.98 -17.70
N LEU A 109 16.42 39.03 -18.42
CA LEU A 109 17.38 40.00 -18.95
C LEU A 109 18.13 40.76 -17.83
N ILE A 110 17.44 41.01 -16.71
CA ILE A 110 18.07 41.62 -15.53
C ILE A 110 19.16 40.70 -14.98
N GLU A 111 18.91 39.39 -14.97
CA GLU A 111 19.90 38.39 -14.57
C GLU A 111 21.13 38.40 -15.50
N SER A 112 20.91 38.50 -16.81
CA SER A 112 22.00 38.64 -17.79
C SER A 112 22.83 39.89 -17.55
N PHE A 113 22.21 41.03 -17.24
CA PHE A 113 22.94 42.25 -16.86
C PHE A 113 23.70 42.11 -15.54
N ILE A 114 23.12 41.44 -14.54
CA ILE A 114 23.82 41.14 -13.27
C ILE A 114 25.08 40.33 -13.53
N LYS A 115 25.00 39.28 -14.37
CA LYS A 115 26.12 38.41 -14.73
C LYS A 115 27.21 39.12 -15.53
N ALA A 116 26.87 40.17 -16.27
CA ALA A 116 27.82 40.98 -17.04
C ALA A 116 28.63 41.97 -16.16
N LEU A 117 28.21 42.20 -14.91
CA LEU A 117 28.90 43.13 -14.00
C LEU A 117 30.00 42.43 -13.19
N PRO A 118 31.13 43.11 -12.89
CA PRO A 118 32.15 42.61 -11.97
C PRO A 118 31.61 42.22 -10.59
N ASN A 119 32.05 41.06 -10.09
CA ASN A 119 31.59 40.51 -8.81
C ASN A 119 31.96 41.38 -7.60
N ASN A 120 33.05 42.16 -7.68
CA ASN A 120 33.60 42.98 -6.61
C ASN A 120 32.92 44.36 -6.43
N LEU A 121 31.90 44.69 -7.22
CA LEU A 121 31.19 45.96 -7.08
C LEU A 121 30.27 45.98 -5.84
N PRO A 122 30.19 47.12 -5.12
CA PRO A 122 29.18 47.32 -4.08
C PRO A 122 27.75 47.17 -4.60
N ALA A 123 26.83 46.69 -3.76
CA ALA A 123 25.45 46.37 -4.15
C ALA A 123 24.69 47.57 -4.74
N ASP A 124 24.85 48.76 -4.15
CA ASP A 124 24.21 49.98 -4.64
C ASP A 124 24.72 50.39 -6.02
N VAL A 125 26.02 50.25 -6.26
CA VAL A 125 26.64 50.55 -7.56
C VAL A 125 26.17 49.53 -8.60
N LYS A 126 26.07 48.25 -8.26
CA LYS A 126 25.50 47.22 -9.14
C LYS A 126 24.06 47.54 -9.52
N ARG A 127 23.21 47.87 -8.53
CA ARG A 127 21.80 48.24 -8.77
C ARG A 127 21.68 49.43 -9.71
N GLN A 128 22.42 50.51 -9.44
CA GLN A 128 22.37 51.71 -10.27
C GLN A 128 22.86 51.44 -11.71
N SER A 129 23.94 50.67 -11.85
CA SER A 129 24.45 50.26 -13.17
C SER A 129 23.41 49.46 -13.96
N ILE A 130 22.68 48.55 -13.32
CA ILE A 130 21.61 47.78 -13.97
C ILE A 130 20.47 48.70 -14.43
N ILE A 131 20.02 49.61 -13.56
CA ILE A 131 18.96 50.59 -13.92
C ILE A 131 19.38 51.43 -15.11
N ASN A 132 20.64 51.90 -15.12
CA ASN A 132 21.19 52.70 -16.21
C ASN A 132 21.28 51.88 -17.51
N LEU A 133 21.69 50.61 -17.44
CA LEU A 133 21.75 49.71 -18.60
C LEU A 133 20.36 49.45 -19.19
N ILE A 134 19.37 49.15 -18.35
CA ILE A 134 17.97 48.95 -18.77
C ILE A 134 17.44 50.21 -19.47
N SER A 135 17.69 51.37 -18.87
CA SER A 135 17.29 52.67 -19.44
C SER A 135 17.98 52.95 -20.78
N ALA A 136 19.28 52.65 -20.89
CA ALA A 136 20.04 52.80 -22.13
C ALA A 136 19.59 51.83 -23.24
N SER A 137 19.12 50.64 -22.86
CA SER A 137 18.51 49.65 -23.78
C SER A 137 17.06 49.98 -24.17
N GLN A 138 16.53 51.15 -23.76
CA GLN A 138 15.14 51.58 -24.03
C GLN A 138 14.08 50.61 -23.49
N LEU A 139 14.39 49.88 -22.41
CA LEU A 139 13.48 48.96 -21.77
C LEU A 139 12.84 49.61 -20.53
N ASP A 140 11.60 49.21 -20.25
CA ASP A 140 10.89 49.66 -19.06
C ASP A 140 11.11 48.71 -17.89
N ILE A 141 11.83 49.19 -16.87
CA ILE A 141 12.08 48.44 -15.63
C ILE A 141 10.78 48.03 -14.92
N ILE A 142 9.72 48.84 -15.02
CA ILE A 142 8.42 48.53 -14.40
C ILE A 142 7.80 47.32 -15.10
N CYS A 143 7.87 47.26 -16.43
CA CYS A 143 7.41 46.11 -17.20
C CYS A 143 8.19 44.82 -16.84
N LEU A 144 9.51 44.89 -16.70
CA LEU A 144 10.34 43.74 -16.32
C LEU A 144 10.04 43.23 -14.90
N LEU A 145 9.80 44.15 -13.96
CA LEU A 145 9.40 43.79 -12.60
C LEU A 145 8.01 43.17 -12.55
N LYS A 146 7.07 43.68 -13.36
CA LYS A 146 5.72 43.09 -13.50
C LYS A 146 5.79 41.67 -14.08
N ASP A 147 6.61 41.45 -15.12
CA ASP A 147 6.86 40.11 -15.67
C ASP A 147 7.43 39.16 -14.59
N GLY A 148 8.41 39.62 -13.82
CA GLY A 148 8.98 38.86 -12.71
C GLY A 148 7.94 38.47 -11.65
N ASN A 149 7.14 39.43 -11.20
CA ASN A 149 6.06 39.17 -10.23
C ASN A 149 5.02 38.19 -10.80
N ARG A 150 4.64 38.34 -12.07
CA ARG A 150 3.67 37.46 -12.71
C ARG A 150 4.19 36.03 -12.85
N ARG A 151 5.47 35.85 -13.21
CA ARG A 151 6.11 34.53 -13.25
C ARG A 151 6.14 33.86 -11.89
N LEU A 152 6.46 34.61 -10.83
CA LEU A 152 6.44 34.08 -9.46
C LEU A 152 5.03 33.64 -9.05
N GLU A 153 4.02 34.45 -9.34
CA GLU A 153 2.62 34.13 -9.07
C GLU A 153 2.20 32.83 -9.78
N VAL A 154 2.51 32.71 -11.08
CA VAL A 154 2.23 31.50 -11.87
C VAL A 154 2.92 30.27 -11.31
N LEU A 155 4.20 30.37 -10.96
CA LEU A 155 4.95 29.23 -10.39
C LEU A 155 4.39 28.81 -9.03
N ASN A 156 4.04 29.76 -8.17
CA ASN A 156 3.46 29.47 -6.87
C ASN A 156 2.09 28.81 -7.00
N SER A 157 1.20 29.39 -7.81
CA SER A 157 -0.14 28.83 -8.07
C SER A 157 -0.04 27.43 -8.68
N TYR A 158 0.80 27.24 -9.70
CA TYR A 158 0.99 25.93 -10.31
C TYR A 158 1.54 24.91 -9.30
N SER A 159 2.49 25.32 -8.45
CA SER A 159 3.05 24.42 -7.43
C SER A 159 2.00 23.99 -6.42
N GLU A 160 1.16 24.92 -5.95
CA GLU A 160 0.08 24.64 -5.01
C GLU A 160 -0.96 23.70 -5.64
N ASP A 161 -1.44 24.02 -6.84
CA ASP A 161 -2.41 23.19 -7.57
C ASP A 161 -1.86 21.78 -7.83
N PHE A 162 -0.61 21.67 -8.26
CA PHE A 162 0.05 20.39 -8.49
C PHE A 162 0.18 19.59 -7.19
N SER A 163 0.63 20.22 -6.11
CA SER A 163 0.76 19.57 -4.81
C SER A 163 -0.58 19.08 -4.27
N ASN A 164 -1.63 19.89 -4.38
CA ASN A 164 -2.97 19.53 -3.93
C ASN A 164 -3.53 18.36 -4.74
N ASN A 165 -3.41 18.39 -6.06
CA ASN A 165 -3.86 17.30 -6.92
C ASN A 165 -3.15 15.97 -6.59
N ILE A 166 -1.82 16.00 -6.44
CA ILE A 166 -1.06 14.81 -6.05
C ILE A 166 -1.46 14.32 -4.66
N ALA A 167 -1.66 15.22 -3.69
CA ALA A 167 -2.09 14.86 -2.34
C ALA A 167 -3.47 14.18 -2.33
N GLU A 168 -4.41 14.66 -3.14
CA GLU A 168 -5.74 14.04 -3.30
C GLU A 168 -5.64 12.63 -3.90
N ILE A 169 -4.80 12.44 -4.92
CA ILE A 169 -4.55 11.13 -5.52
C ILE A 169 -3.96 10.17 -4.49
N ILE A 170 -2.97 10.63 -3.71
CA ILE A 170 -2.36 9.83 -2.63
C ILE A 170 -3.42 9.45 -1.60
N ALA A 171 -4.19 10.41 -1.10
CA ALA A 171 -5.21 10.19 -0.08
C ALA A 171 -6.30 9.22 -0.55
N SER A 172 -6.71 9.31 -1.82
CA SER A 172 -7.66 8.38 -2.44
C SER A 172 -7.10 6.95 -2.48
N ASN A 173 -5.86 6.78 -2.94
CA ASN A 173 -5.20 5.48 -2.97
C ASN A 173 -5.01 4.89 -1.56
N GLU A 174 -4.60 5.70 -0.58
CA GLU A 174 -4.49 5.26 0.81
C GLU A 174 -5.84 4.80 1.37
N LYS A 175 -6.94 5.47 1.03
CA LYS A 175 -8.29 5.05 1.40
C LYS A 175 -8.66 3.70 0.77
N GLN A 176 -8.30 3.49 -0.49
CA GLN A 176 -8.53 2.20 -1.16
C GLN A 176 -7.70 1.08 -0.52
N ILE A 177 -6.43 1.35 -0.19
CA ILE A 177 -5.56 0.40 0.52
C ILE A 177 -6.19 0.00 1.87
N ARG A 178 -6.70 0.96 2.65
CA ARG A 178 -7.38 0.67 3.92
C ARG A 178 -8.58 -0.26 3.74
N LYS A 179 -9.46 0.02 2.77
CA LYS A 179 -10.62 -0.84 2.46
C LYS A 179 -10.21 -2.26 2.06
N LEU A 180 -9.17 -2.39 1.22
CA LEU A 180 -8.67 -3.70 0.81
C LEU A 180 -8.08 -4.48 1.98
N ASN A 181 -7.35 -3.81 2.87
CA ASN A 181 -6.81 -4.43 4.08
C ASN A 181 -7.91 -4.91 5.04
N GLU A 182 -8.99 -4.15 5.21
CA GLU A 182 -10.17 -4.58 5.97
C GLU A 182 -10.79 -5.85 5.37
N ARG A 183 -10.91 -5.90 4.04
CA ARG A 183 -11.41 -7.08 3.32
C ARG A 183 -10.49 -8.29 3.48
N ILE A 184 -9.17 -8.09 3.43
CA ILE A 184 -8.18 -9.14 3.70
C ILE A 184 -8.34 -9.66 5.13
N ALA A 185 -8.46 -8.77 6.12
CA ALA A 185 -8.63 -9.16 7.51
C ALA A 185 -9.93 -9.96 7.72
N TYR A 186 -11.02 -9.54 7.09
CA TYR A 186 -12.30 -10.27 7.10
C TYR A 186 -12.15 -11.70 6.56
N HIS A 187 -11.55 -11.86 5.38
CA HIS A 187 -11.35 -13.20 4.80
C HIS A 187 -10.39 -14.07 5.62
N ASN A 188 -9.35 -13.48 6.24
CA ASN A 188 -8.46 -14.22 7.13
C ASN A 188 -9.19 -14.79 8.35
N ARG A 189 -10.13 -14.04 8.94
CA ARG A 189 -10.97 -14.55 10.04
C ARG A 189 -11.83 -15.73 9.60
N ILE A 190 -12.47 -15.63 8.43
CA ILE A 190 -13.23 -16.75 7.86
C ILE A 190 -12.35 -17.98 7.68
N ILE A 191 -11.13 -17.81 7.13
CA ILE A 191 -10.20 -18.91 6.94
C ILE A 191 -9.87 -19.57 8.28
N GLU A 192 -9.56 -18.78 9.30
CA GLU A 192 -9.25 -19.28 10.65
C GLU A 192 -10.42 -20.08 11.24
N ASP A 193 -11.64 -19.54 11.17
CA ASP A 193 -12.84 -20.20 11.69
C ASP A 193 -13.12 -21.53 10.97
N LYS A 194 -12.96 -21.55 9.64
CA LYS A 194 -13.13 -22.77 8.85
C LYS A 194 -12.03 -23.79 9.10
N GLN A 195 -10.80 -23.35 9.41
CA GLN A 195 -9.72 -24.26 9.79
C GLN A 195 -10.02 -24.93 11.13
N LYS A 196 -10.46 -24.17 12.15
CA LYS A 196 -10.86 -24.71 13.46
C LYS A 196 -12.01 -25.70 13.32
N LEU A 197 -13.05 -25.34 12.56
CA LEU A 197 -14.19 -26.24 12.30
C LEU A 197 -13.74 -27.56 11.66
N ARG A 198 -12.85 -27.48 10.66
CA ARG A 198 -12.30 -28.66 9.99
C ARG A 198 -11.51 -29.55 10.95
N GLU A 199 -10.72 -28.96 11.84
CA GLU A 199 -9.93 -29.70 12.84
C GLU A 199 -10.83 -30.41 13.84
N ASN A 200 -11.85 -29.72 14.36
CA ASN A 200 -12.84 -30.31 15.28
C ASN A 200 -13.56 -31.49 14.61
N GLN A 201 -14.08 -31.28 13.39
CA GLN A 201 -14.78 -32.32 12.65
C GLN A 201 -13.88 -33.54 12.39
N LYS A 202 -12.61 -33.30 12.07
CA LYS A 202 -11.64 -34.38 11.86
C LYS A 202 -11.43 -35.20 13.13
N ALA A 203 -11.28 -34.54 14.28
CA ALA A 203 -11.08 -35.21 15.57
C ALA A 203 -12.27 -36.08 15.96
N GLU A 204 -13.51 -35.58 15.78
CA GLU A 204 -14.73 -36.35 16.04
C GLU A 204 -14.84 -37.59 15.15
N ILE A 205 -14.53 -37.45 13.85
CA ILE A 205 -14.54 -38.56 12.91
C ILE A 205 -13.47 -39.59 13.29
N GLU A 206 -12.26 -39.15 13.63
CA GLU A 206 -11.17 -40.03 14.02
C GLU A 206 -11.48 -40.83 15.29
N PHE A 207 -12.12 -40.19 16.27
CA PHE A 207 -12.62 -40.86 17.48
C PHE A 207 -13.66 -41.93 17.15
N GLU A 208 -14.65 -41.63 16.31
CA GLU A 208 -15.68 -42.60 15.95
C GLU A 208 -15.11 -43.75 15.10
N ILE A 209 -14.16 -43.48 14.21
CA ILE A 209 -13.41 -44.52 13.48
C ILE A 209 -12.71 -45.46 14.46
N GLN A 210 -11.96 -44.93 15.44
CA GLN A 210 -11.26 -45.76 16.43
C GLN A 210 -12.24 -46.61 17.24
N LYS A 211 -13.35 -46.02 17.67
CA LYS A 211 -14.40 -46.72 18.42
C LYS A 211 -15.01 -47.86 17.61
N ILE A 212 -15.34 -47.64 16.35
CA ILE A 212 -15.87 -48.68 15.45
C ILE A 212 -14.82 -49.77 15.23
N SER A 213 -13.56 -49.40 14.96
CA SER A 213 -12.46 -50.36 14.80
C SER A 213 -12.30 -51.25 16.02
N ASN A 214 -12.35 -50.69 17.23
CA ASN A 214 -12.27 -51.46 18.48
C ASN A 214 -13.43 -52.45 18.63
N ILE A 215 -14.65 -52.08 18.20
CA ILE A 215 -15.82 -52.98 18.22
C ILE A 215 -15.61 -54.14 17.23
N ILE A 216 -15.14 -53.84 16.03
CA ILE A 216 -14.85 -54.86 15.01
C ILE A 216 -13.78 -55.82 15.52
N GLU A 217 -12.65 -55.32 16.02
CA GLU A 217 -11.56 -56.13 16.57
C GLU A 217 -12.03 -57.01 17.74
N PHE A 218 -12.91 -56.49 18.61
CA PHE A 218 -13.47 -57.26 19.71
C PHE A 218 -14.34 -58.44 19.24
N ILE A 219 -15.14 -58.26 18.18
CA ILE A 219 -15.97 -59.33 17.62
C ILE A 219 -15.09 -60.37 16.91
N GLU A 220 -14.15 -59.93 16.07
CA GLU A 220 -13.28 -60.83 15.30
C GLU A 220 -12.38 -61.69 16.19
N ASN A 221 -11.85 -61.12 17.28
CA ASN A 221 -11.00 -61.85 18.23
C ASN A 221 -11.75 -62.88 19.10
N LYS A 222 -13.08 -62.83 19.18
CA LYS A 222 -13.89 -63.81 19.91
C LYS A 222 -14.18 -65.09 19.11
N THR A 223 -13.91 -65.10 17.81
CA THR A 223 -14.19 -66.21 16.88
C THR A 223 -13.03 -67.19 16.67
N LYS A 224 -11.97 -67.11 17.48
CA LYS A 224 -10.89 -68.10 17.58
C LYS A 224 -10.92 -68.81 18.92
#